data_AF-A0A267F2S4-F1
#
_entry.id   AF-A0A267F2S4-F1
#
_cell.length_a   1.000
_cell.length_b   1.000
_cell.length_c   1.000
_cell.angle_alpha   90.00
_cell.angle_beta   90.00
_cell.angle_gamma   90.00
#
_symmetry.space_group_name_H-M   'P 1'
#
loop_
_entity.id
_entity.type
_entity.pdbx_description
1 polymer ?
#
loop_
_entity_poly.entity_id
_entity_poly.type
_entity_poly.pdbx_seq_one_letter_code
_entity_poly.pdbx_strand_id
1 'polypeptide(L)'
;MSSKEKKNLDMDRRDPQDVNIHLQVEFDDVLAEPEGAHSIDCIWRCSYRCYECWKNCWYRTLTLLCGCCIAAMWGCHFAEMAFCHVWCCTPHLKSYIMNIKIVREINTACYDACLGTCCSACGNFLSRVRVQQN
;
A
#
# COMPACT_ATOMS: atom_id res chain seq x y z
N MET A 1 3.44 6.02 20.03
CA MET A 1 3.23 4.64 19.54
C MET A 1 1.77 4.31 19.79
N SER A 2 0.90 4.54 18.80
CA SER A 2 -0.56 4.41 18.97
C SER A 2 -0.88 2.94 19.25
N SER A 3 -1.46 2.64 20.42
CA SER A 3 -2.04 1.33 20.67
C SER A 3 -3.09 1.08 19.59
N LYS A 4 -2.88 0.07 18.73
CA LYS A 4 -3.94 -0.41 17.86
C LYS A 4 -5.03 -0.96 18.77
N GLU A 5 -6.07 -0.14 18.96
CA GLU A 5 -7.32 -0.54 19.59
C GLU A 5 -7.83 -1.80 18.88
N LYS A 6 -8.30 -2.80 19.65
CA LYS A 6 -8.90 -4.00 19.07
C LYS A 6 -10.17 -3.59 18.34
N LYS A 7 -10.05 -3.30 17.05
CA LYS A 7 -11.21 -2.99 16.20
C LYS A 7 -12.09 -4.24 16.17
N ASN A 8 -13.31 -4.13 16.71
CA ASN A 8 -14.29 -5.20 16.63
C ASN A 8 -14.62 -5.49 15.17
N LEU A 9 -14.93 -6.75 14.87
CA LEU A 9 -15.33 -7.18 13.54
C LEU A 9 -16.68 -6.53 13.20
N ASP A 10 -16.68 -5.64 12.20
CA ASP A 10 -17.90 -4.99 11.71
C ASP A 10 -18.66 -5.97 10.81
N MET A 11 -19.86 -6.37 11.23
CA MET A 11 -20.69 -7.34 10.52
C MET A 11 -21.50 -6.69 9.40
N ASP A 12 -21.75 -5.38 9.50
CA ASP A 12 -22.59 -4.61 8.58
C ASP A 12 -21.74 -4.01 7.46
N ARG A 13 -20.63 -3.34 7.81
CA ARG A 13 -19.69 -2.78 6.84
C ARG A 13 -18.42 -3.63 6.73
N ARG A 14 -18.48 -4.65 5.88
CA ARG A 14 -17.35 -5.59 5.64
C ARG A 14 -16.20 -5.02 4.79
N ASP A 15 -16.43 -3.94 4.05
CA ASP A 15 -15.38 -3.22 3.30
C ASP A 15 -15.28 -1.75 3.77
N PRO A 16 -14.69 -1.48 4.94
CA PRO A 16 -14.62 -0.12 5.49
C PRO A 16 -13.58 0.78 4.81
N GLN A 17 -12.73 0.24 3.93
CA GLN A 17 -11.72 0.98 3.17
C GLN A 17 -12.07 1.06 1.68
N ASP A 18 -13.25 0.57 1.29
CA ASP A 18 -13.75 0.55 -0.08
C ASP A 18 -12.73 -0.06 -1.07
N VAL A 19 -12.03 -1.11 -0.62
CA VAL A 19 -10.96 -1.80 -1.39
C VAL A 19 -11.53 -2.41 -2.67
N ASN A 20 -12.79 -2.85 -2.62
CA ASN A 20 -13.46 -3.54 -3.72
C ASN A 20 -14.54 -2.67 -4.38
N ILE A 21 -14.40 -1.34 -4.37
CA ILE A 21 -15.35 -0.42 -5.00
C ILE A 21 -15.61 -0.76 -6.49
N HIS A 22 -14.59 -1.24 -7.19
CA HIS A 22 -14.68 -1.65 -8.59
C HIS A 22 -15.57 -2.88 -8.85
N LEU A 23 -15.96 -3.63 -7.80
CA LEU A 23 -16.89 -4.76 -7.89
C LEU A 23 -18.35 -4.33 -7.69
N GLN A 24 -18.61 -3.06 -7.37
CA GLN A 24 -19.95 -2.49 -7.28
C GLN A 24 -20.50 -2.28 -8.70
N VAL A 25 -20.95 -3.37 -9.32
CA VAL A 25 -21.58 -3.38 -10.64
C VAL A 25 -23.08 -3.55 -10.45
N GLU A 26 -23.85 -2.58 -10.93
CA GLU A 26 -25.31 -2.58 -10.88
C GLU A 26 -25.91 -3.22 -12.15
N PHE A 27 -27.23 -3.48 -12.13
CA PHE A 27 -27.90 -4.17 -13.24
C PHE A 27 -27.89 -3.36 -14.54
N ASP A 28 -28.11 -2.05 -14.41
CA ASP A 28 -28.07 -1.08 -15.50
C ASP A 28 -26.64 -0.83 -16.00
N ASP A 29 -25.61 -0.94 -15.17
CA ASP A 29 -24.21 -0.92 -15.64
C ASP A 29 -23.90 -2.03 -16.67
N VAL A 30 -24.62 -3.16 -16.60
CA VAL A 30 -24.38 -4.33 -17.45
C VAL A 30 -25.29 -4.37 -18.67
N LEU A 31 -26.57 -4.10 -18.49
CA LEU A 31 -27.59 -4.36 -19.51
C LEU A 31 -28.30 -3.11 -20.05
N ALA A 32 -28.08 -1.92 -19.47
CA ALA A 32 -28.82 -0.68 -19.77
C ALA A 32 -29.48 -0.61 -21.15
N GLU A 33 -30.80 -0.43 -21.16
CA GLU A 33 -31.55 -0.22 -22.39
C GLU A 33 -31.56 1.27 -22.78
N PRO A 34 -31.25 1.61 -24.05
CA PRO A 34 -31.30 3.00 -24.53
C PRO A 34 -32.75 3.45 -24.80
N GLU A 35 -33.00 4.76 -24.84
CA GLU A 35 -34.36 5.35 -24.99
C GLU A 35 -35.14 4.86 -26.24
N GLY A 36 -34.45 4.41 -27.30
CA GLY A 36 -35.05 3.91 -28.53
C GLY A 36 -35.34 2.41 -28.58
N ALA A 37 -34.88 1.63 -27.59
CA ALA A 37 -35.01 0.18 -27.55
C ALA A 37 -35.30 -0.31 -26.13
N HIS A 38 -36.45 0.11 -25.60
CA HIS A 38 -36.90 -0.21 -24.25
C HIS A 38 -37.82 -1.44 -24.26
N SER A 39 -37.49 -2.44 -23.46
CA SER A 39 -38.31 -3.61 -23.21
C SER A 39 -39.60 -3.24 -22.47
N ILE A 40 -40.54 -4.16 -22.42
CA ILE A 40 -41.76 -3.96 -21.62
C ILE A 40 -41.38 -3.88 -20.13
N ASP A 41 -41.92 -2.92 -19.38
CA ASP A 41 -41.61 -2.67 -17.95
C ASP A 41 -41.62 -3.93 -17.08
N CYS A 42 -42.55 -4.85 -17.34
CA CYS A 42 -42.66 -6.09 -16.57
C CYS A 42 -41.44 -7.01 -16.79
N ILE A 43 -40.93 -7.05 -18.02
CA ILE A 43 -39.75 -7.83 -18.39
C ILE A 43 -38.52 -7.18 -17.77
N TRP A 44 -38.37 -5.86 -17.89
CA TRP A 44 -37.25 -5.12 -17.30
C TRP A 44 -37.14 -5.34 -15.78
N ARG A 45 -38.26 -5.22 -15.06
CA ARG A 45 -38.32 -5.49 -13.61
C ARG A 45 -38.05 -6.96 -13.26
N CYS A 46 -38.52 -7.89 -14.08
CA CYS A 46 -38.27 -9.31 -13.87
C CYS A 46 -36.78 -9.63 -14.05
N SER A 47 -36.16 -9.10 -15.11
CA SER A 47 -34.74 -9.21 -15.40
C SER A 47 -33.89 -8.64 -14.26
N TYR A 48 -34.21 -7.45 -13.76
CA TYR A 48 -33.55 -6.85 -12.60
C TYR A 48 -33.58 -7.77 -11.37
N ARG A 49 -34.77 -8.28 -11.01
CA ARG A 49 -34.92 -9.19 -9.85
C ARG A 49 -34.19 -10.51 -10.05
N CYS A 50 -34.23 -11.06 -11.26
CA CYS A 50 -33.55 -12.31 -11.59
C CYS A 50 -32.03 -12.15 -11.47
N TYR A 51 -31.48 -11.06 -12.02
CA TYR A 51 -30.07 -10.71 -11.94
C TYR A 51 -29.60 -10.57 -10.49
N GLU A 52 -30.28 -9.75 -9.69
CA GLU A 52 -29.92 -9.56 -8.27
C GLU A 52 -30.02 -10.87 -7.48
N CYS A 53 -31.08 -11.65 -7.70
CA CYS A 53 -31.24 -12.94 -7.04
C CYS A 53 -30.08 -13.88 -7.36
N TRP A 54 -29.74 -14.05 -8.64
CA TRP A 54 -28.71 -14.98 -9.07
C TRP A 54 -27.31 -14.53 -8.65
N LYS A 55 -26.99 -13.23 -8.81
CA LYS A 55 -25.73 -12.63 -8.34
C LYS A 55 -25.52 -12.91 -6.84
N ASN A 56 -26.52 -12.60 -6.02
CA ASN A 56 -26.44 -12.78 -4.57
C ASN A 56 -26.40 -14.27 -4.17
N CYS A 57 -27.20 -15.11 -4.83
CA CYS A 57 -27.24 -16.55 -4.57
C CYS A 57 -25.88 -17.20 -4.85
N TRP A 58 -25.30 -16.92 -6.01
CA TRP A 58 -24.03 -17.50 -6.42
C TRP A 58 -22.88 -17.02 -5.53
N TYR A 59 -22.80 -15.71 -5.27
CA TYR A 59 -21.80 -15.14 -4.37
C TYR A 59 -21.86 -15.77 -2.97
N ARG A 60 -23.06 -15.91 -2.39
CA ARG A 60 -23.27 -16.55 -1.09
C ARG A 60 -22.86 -18.03 -1.11
N THR A 61 -23.18 -18.75 -2.17
CA THR A 61 -22.83 -20.17 -2.33
C THR A 61 -21.31 -20.34 -2.36
N LEU A 62 -20.60 -19.54 -3.17
CA LEU A 62 -19.13 -19.55 -3.21
C LEU A 62 -18.52 -19.22 -1.85
N THR A 63 -19.05 -18.21 -1.15
CA THR A 63 -18.56 -17.81 0.16
C THR A 63 -18.82 -18.90 1.21
N LEU A 64 -19.95 -19.60 1.15
CA LEU A 64 -20.28 -20.70 2.05
C LEU A 64 -19.32 -21.88 1.86
N LEU A 65 -19.03 -22.25 0.61
CA LEU A 65 -18.21 -23.41 0.28
C LEU A 65 -16.71 -23.16 0.48
N CYS A 66 -16.23 -21.97 0.13
CA CYS A 66 -14.79 -21.69 0.02
C CYS A 66 -14.30 -20.59 0.97
N GLY A 67 -15.19 -19.78 1.54
CA GLY A 67 -14.80 -18.57 2.29
C GLY A 67 -13.89 -18.85 3.47
N CYS A 68 -14.20 -19.85 4.30
CA CYS A 68 -13.38 -20.20 5.46
C CYS A 68 -11.98 -20.71 5.06
N CYS A 69 -11.91 -21.58 4.06
CA CYS A 69 -10.65 -22.13 3.57
C CYS A 69 -9.73 -21.04 2.98
N ILE A 70 -10.30 -20.14 2.17
CA ILE A 70 -9.57 -19.01 1.58
C ILE A 70 -9.11 -18.04 2.68
N ALA A 71 -9.97 -17.75 3.67
CA ALA A 71 -9.60 -16.90 4.80
C ALA A 71 -8.44 -17.49 5.61
N ALA A 72 -8.47 -18.80 5.87
CA ALA A 72 -7.37 -19.49 6.55
C ALA A 72 -6.07 -19.44 5.75
N MET A 73 -6.13 -19.64 4.42
CA MET A 73 -4.97 -19.55 3.53
C MET A 73 -4.31 -18.17 3.60
N TRP A 74 -5.09 -17.09 3.50
CA TRP A 74 -4.57 -15.73 3.63
C TRP A 74 -4.03 -15.42 5.02
N GLY A 75 -4.69 -15.93 6.07
CA GLY A 75 -4.21 -15.82 7.45
C GLY A 75 -2.82 -16.43 7.63
N CYS A 76 -2.61 -17.65 7.14
CA CYS A 76 -1.31 -18.33 7.16
C CYS A 76 -0.26 -17.56 6.35
N HIS A 77 -0.61 -17.11 5.13
CA HIS A 77 0.30 -16.38 4.27
C HIS A 77 0.83 -15.10 4.92
N PHE A 78 -0.06 -14.28 5.51
CA PHE A 78 0.36 -13.06 6.19
C PHE A 78 1.10 -13.33 7.51
N ALA A 79 0.80 -14.43 8.21
CA ALA A 79 1.54 -14.83 9.40
C ALA A 79 3.00 -15.20 9.05
N GLU A 80 3.21 -15.98 7.99
CA GLU A 80 4.55 -16.31 7.48
C GLU A 80 5.30 -15.04 7.03
N MET A 81 4.66 -14.17 6.25
CA MET A 81 5.26 -12.92 5.81
C MET A 81 5.68 -12.04 7.00
N ALA A 82 4.84 -11.95 8.04
CA ALA A 82 5.17 -11.23 9.26
C ALA A 82 6.35 -11.87 10.01
N PHE A 83 6.38 -13.20 10.10
CA PHE A 83 7.49 -13.93 10.71
C PHE A 83 8.81 -13.63 9.97
N CYS A 84 8.85 -13.82 8.65
CA CYS A 84 10.02 -13.53 7.84
C CYS A 84 10.47 -12.07 7.98
N HIS A 85 9.54 -11.12 8.01
CA HIS A 85 9.90 -9.71 8.16
C HIS A 85 10.53 -9.39 9.52
N VAL A 86 9.98 -9.94 10.60
CA VAL A 86 10.47 -9.71 11.97
C VAL A 86 11.80 -10.41 12.22
N TRP A 87 11.89 -11.69 11.87
CA TRP A 87 13.02 -12.54 12.23
C TRP A 87 14.16 -12.54 11.20
N CYS A 88 13.86 -12.27 9.93
CA CYS A 88 14.87 -12.23 8.87
C CYS A 88 15.09 -10.80 8.38
N CYS A 89 14.09 -10.16 7.76
CA CYS A 89 14.32 -8.90 7.05
C CYS A 89 14.82 -7.77 7.96
N THR A 90 14.25 -7.63 9.15
CA THR A 90 14.62 -6.55 10.08
C THR A 90 16.07 -6.67 10.57
N PRO A 91 16.56 -7.82 11.06
CA PRO A 91 17.98 -8.01 11.38
C PRO A 91 18.92 -7.80 10.20
N HIS A 92 18.57 -8.30 9.02
CA HIS A 92 19.38 -8.13 7.82
C HIS A 92 19.50 -6.65 7.43
N LEU A 93 18.38 -5.92 7.41
CA LEU A 93 18.39 -4.49 7.14
C LEU A 93 19.23 -3.71 8.16
N LYS A 94 19.13 -4.06 9.46
CA LYS A 94 19.97 -3.47 10.50
C LYS A 94 21.46 -3.74 10.24
N SER A 95 21.82 -4.96 9.85
CA SER A 95 23.19 -5.32 9.46
C SER A 95 23.69 -4.50 8.26
N TYR A 96 22.89 -4.40 7.20
CA TYR A 96 23.23 -3.58 6.04
C TYR A 96 23.44 -2.11 6.40
N ILE A 97 22.57 -1.54 7.23
CA ILE A 97 22.71 -0.15 7.70
C ILE A 97 24.02 0.03 8.49
N MET A 98 24.41 -0.94 9.33
CA MET A 98 25.70 -0.88 10.03
C MET A 98 26.88 -0.88 9.06
N ASN A 99 26.85 -1.72 8.02
CA ASN A 99 27.88 -1.74 6.99
C ASN A 99 27.94 -0.42 6.20
N ILE A 100 26.79 0.11 5.78
CA ILE A 100 26.70 1.38 5.05
C ILE A 100 27.27 2.54 5.89
N LYS A 101 27.04 2.55 7.21
CA LYS A 101 27.60 3.57 8.09
C LYS A 101 29.13 3.57 8.03
N ILE A 102 29.78 2.41 8.10
CA ILE A 102 31.23 2.30 8.01
C ILE A 102 31.73 2.83 6.66
N VAL A 103 31.08 2.45 5.57
CA VAL A 103 31.41 2.97 4.23
C VAL A 103 31.27 4.49 4.16
N ARG A 104 30.24 5.06 4.80
CA ARG A 104 30.02 6.50 4.86
C ARG A 104 31.14 7.22 5.61
N GLU A 105 31.59 6.68 6.74
CA GLU A 105 32.71 7.27 7.51
C GLU A 105 34.00 7.25 6.68
N ILE A 106 34.29 6.14 5.99
CA ILE A 106 35.44 6.06 5.08
C ILE A 106 35.34 7.10 3.97
N ASN A 107 34.18 7.20 3.31
CA ASN A 107 33.97 8.17 2.24
C ASN A 107 34.12 9.61 2.73
N THR A 108 33.56 9.94 3.90
CA THR A 108 33.70 11.27 4.51
C THR A 108 35.16 11.60 4.77
N ALA A 109 35.92 10.66 5.33
CA ALA A 109 37.35 10.83 5.57
C ALA A 109 38.12 11.06 4.26
N CYS A 110 37.79 10.34 3.18
CA CYS A 110 38.39 10.57 1.86
C CYS A 110 38.04 11.96 1.30
N TYR A 111 36.77 12.40 1.43
CA TYR A 111 36.35 13.73 0.99
C TYR A 111 37.07 14.84 1.76
N ASP A 112 37.17 14.73 3.09
CA ASP A 112 37.86 15.72 3.92
C ASP A 112 39.36 15.78 3.61
N ALA A 113 40.00 14.62 3.40
CA ALA A 113 41.41 14.55 3.06
C ALA A 113 41.71 15.21 1.69
N CYS A 114 40.91 14.91 0.67
CA CYS A 114 41.14 15.37 -0.70
C CYS A 114 40.65 16.80 -0.95
N LEU A 115 39.40 17.10 -0.56
CA LEU A 115 38.72 18.35 -0.90
C LEU A 115 38.62 19.29 0.29
N GLY A 116 38.46 18.76 1.50
CA GLY A 116 38.35 19.57 2.72
C GLY A 116 39.60 20.41 2.99
N THR A 117 40.78 19.82 2.84
CA THR A 117 42.07 20.54 2.95
C THR A 117 42.22 21.64 1.89
N CYS A 118 41.81 21.37 0.64
CA CYS A 118 41.89 22.33 -0.46
C CYS A 118 40.92 23.51 -0.27
N CYS A 119 39.66 23.25 0.07
CA CYS A 119 38.66 24.29 0.34
C CYS A 119 39.04 25.13 1.57
N SER A 120 39.56 24.50 2.62
CA SER A 120 40.04 25.19 3.82
C SER A 120 41.24 26.10 3.51
N ALA A 121 42.17 25.65 2.66
CA ALA A 121 43.30 26.47 2.21
C ALA A 121 42.81 27.68 1.39
N CYS A 122 41.92 27.48 0.41
CA CYS A 122 41.34 28.56 -0.37
C CYS A 122 40.55 29.56 0.49
N GLY A 123 39.75 29.08 1.44
CA GLY A 123 38.99 29.92 2.37
C GLY A 123 39.90 30.75 3.28
N ASN A 124 40.98 30.16 3.80
CA ASN A 124 41.98 30.88 4.60
C ASN A 124 42.76 31.93 3.79
N PHE A 125 42.94 31.71 2.49
CA PHE A 125 43.60 32.69 1.62
C PHE A 125 42.69 33.90 1.38
N LEU A 126 41.42 33.65 1.05
CA LEU A 126 40.43 34.70 0.81
C LEU A 126 40.09 35.49 2.08
N SER A 127 40.07 34.85 3.26
CA SER A 127 39.79 35.54 4.53
C SER A 127 40.90 36.52 4.96
N ARG A 128 42.11 36.38 4.43
CA ARG A 128 43.23 37.30 4.68
C ARG A 128 43.17 38.56 3.81
N VAL A 129 42.31 38.60 2.79
CA VAL A 129 42.09 39.80 1.98
C VAL A 129 41.13 40.73 2.74
N ARG A 130 41.69 41.74 3.44
CA ARG A 130 40.88 42.81 4.03
C ARG A 130 40.73 43.95 3.02
N VAL A 131 39.48 44.25 2.65
CA VAL A 131 39.15 45.44 1.86
C VAL A 131 39.23 46.65 2.79
N GLN A 132 40.12 47.61 2.52
CA GLN A 132 40.07 48.89 3.20
C GLN A 132 38.86 49.67 2.68
N GLN A 133 37.88 49.91 3.56
CA GLN A 133 36.81 50.87 3.30
C GLN A 133 37.39 52.28 3.46
N ASN A 134 37.39 53.02 2.36
CA ASN A 134 37.74 54.43 2.26
C ASN A 134 36.51 55.30 2.56
#